data_AF-A5DH91-F1
#
_entry.id   AF-A5DH91-F1
#
_cell.length_a   1.000
_cell.length_b   1.000
_cell.length_c   1.000
_cell.angle_alpha   90.00
_cell.angle_beta   90.00
_cell.angle_gamma   90.00
#
_symmetry.space_group_name_H-M   'P 1'
#
loop_
_entity.id
_entity.type
_entity.pdbx_description
1 polymer ?
#
loop_
_entity_poly.entity_id
_entity_poly.type
_entity_poly.pdbx_seq_one_letter_code
_entity_poly.pdbx_strand_id
1 'polypeptide(L)'
;MVPTSNDLLKLLKSFSEASKYWRTSLATSEVTSAQTARLEKPLEELEKLAKLIKAHVTKVGIVFKPENLRSVDAAYKTVEQLSETVVLTVTVVAQLSPVEISDIYHSEILGLVKSLLSTTDTFAEELSLLVEEQESTSTETSDSKIDQRLVSVGRLWEHCDELIDLIKTGKLGLLNRRIKQSILLIDDGLDEFAEWAQDP
;
A
#
# COMPACT_ATOMS: atom_id res chain seq x y z
N MET A 1 -8.29 19.12 21.47
CA MET A 1 -7.39 20.15 20.91
C MET A 1 -7.52 20.06 19.40
N VAL A 2 -7.66 21.19 18.69
CA VAL A 2 -7.81 21.17 17.22
C VAL A 2 -6.41 20.96 16.60
N PRO A 3 -6.19 19.98 15.72
CA PRO A 3 -4.88 19.76 15.10
C PRO A 3 -4.41 20.95 14.28
N THR A 4 -3.13 21.29 14.37
CA THR A 4 -2.47 22.32 13.54
C THR A 4 -1.82 21.70 12.29
N SER A 5 -1.47 22.50 11.29
CA SER A 5 -0.75 22.00 10.10
C SER A 5 0.56 21.31 10.47
N ASN A 6 1.25 21.83 11.49
CA ASN A 6 2.47 21.23 12.03
C ASN A 6 2.20 19.85 12.65
N ASP A 7 1.06 19.66 13.31
CA ASP A 7 0.67 18.34 13.84
C ASP A 7 0.36 17.35 12.71
N LEU A 8 -0.26 17.83 11.62
CA LEU A 8 -0.49 17.04 10.41
C LEU A 8 0.83 16.64 9.72
N LEU A 9 1.77 17.56 9.56
CA LEU A 9 3.09 17.28 8.99
C LEU A 9 3.87 16.27 9.85
N LYS A 10 3.81 16.40 11.18
CA LYS A 10 4.41 15.41 12.08
C LYS A 10 3.77 14.03 11.92
N LEU A 11 2.45 13.96 11.81
CA LEU A 11 1.74 12.70 11.59
C LEU A 11 2.15 12.06 10.26
N LEU A 12 2.18 12.83 9.17
CA LEU A 12 2.61 12.34 7.86
C LEU A 12 4.06 11.84 7.86
N LYS A 13 4.96 12.58 8.52
CA LYS A 13 6.35 12.17 8.70
C LYS A 13 6.46 10.88 9.50
N SER A 14 5.78 10.78 10.64
CA SER A 14 5.75 9.54 11.43
C SER A 14 5.14 8.39 10.65
N PHE A 15 4.14 8.64 9.81
CA PHE A 15 3.52 7.60 8.98
C PHE A 15 4.46 7.09 7.88
N SER A 16 5.19 8.00 7.22
CA SER A 16 6.28 7.67 6.28
C SER A 16 7.37 6.84 6.95
N GLU A 17 7.90 7.31 8.09
CA GLU A 17 8.95 6.62 8.84
C GLU A 17 8.50 5.24 9.33
N ALA A 18 7.27 5.13 9.85
CA ALA A 18 6.69 3.85 10.24
C ALA A 18 6.55 2.90 9.04
N SER A 19 6.07 3.38 7.89
CA SER A 19 5.93 2.57 6.67
C SER A 19 7.28 2.04 6.19
N LYS A 20 8.32 2.87 6.21
CA LYS A 20 9.72 2.47 5.91
C LYS A 20 10.21 1.40 6.88
N TYR A 21 10.05 1.63 8.19
CA TYR A 21 10.47 0.69 9.23
C TYR A 21 9.75 -0.66 9.10
N TRP A 22 8.42 -0.65 8.95
CA TRP A 22 7.67 -1.88 8.82
C TRP A 22 8.02 -2.62 7.54
N ARG A 23 8.28 -1.93 6.42
CA ARG A 23 8.70 -2.59 5.18
C ARG A 23 10.00 -3.39 5.35
N THR A 24 10.96 -2.91 6.13
CA THR A 24 12.22 -3.61 6.41
C THR A 24 12.08 -4.69 7.48
N SER A 25 11.24 -4.45 8.48
CA SER A 25 11.09 -5.33 9.65
C SER A 25 9.96 -6.36 9.47
N LEU A 26 9.16 -6.27 8.39
CA LEU A 26 8.07 -7.21 8.14
C LEU A 26 8.63 -8.63 8.02
N ALA A 27 8.07 -9.54 8.82
CA ALA A 27 8.48 -10.94 8.97
C ALA A 27 9.81 -11.18 9.74
N THR A 28 10.31 -10.19 10.50
CA THR A 28 11.29 -10.47 11.55
C THR A 28 10.60 -11.01 12.81
N SER A 29 11.31 -11.83 13.59
CA SER A 29 10.81 -12.44 14.83
C SER A 29 10.27 -11.41 15.85
N GLU A 30 10.82 -10.19 15.83
CA GLU A 30 10.42 -9.09 16.71
C GLU A 30 8.95 -8.68 16.49
N VAL A 31 8.50 -8.57 15.24
CA VAL A 31 7.12 -8.18 14.91
C VAL A 31 6.11 -9.28 15.28
N THR A 32 6.53 -10.55 15.19
CA THR A 32 5.72 -11.71 15.59
C THR A 32 5.59 -11.81 17.12
N SER A 33 6.62 -11.41 17.88
CA SER A 33 6.60 -11.47 19.36
C SER A 33 5.73 -10.41 20.05
N ALA A 34 5.42 -9.30 19.37
CA ALA A 34 4.66 -8.17 19.93
C ALA A 34 3.13 -8.40 19.98
N GLN A 35 2.66 -9.60 19.59
CA GLN A 35 1.24 -9.89 19.38
C GLN A 35 0.61 -10.52 20.64
N THR A 36 -0.34 -9.83 21.27
CA THR A 36 -1.01 -10.27 22.49
C THR A 36 -2.25 -11.14 22.25
N ALA A 37 -2.84 -11.13 21.06
CA ALA A 37 -4.01 -11.94 20.70
C ALA A 37 -3.87 -12.55 19.28
N ARG A 38 -4.07 -13.86 19.17
CA ARG A 38 -4.02 -14.60 17.90
C ARG A 38 -5.39 -14.52 17.19
N LEU A 39 -5.38 -14.11 15.93
CA LEU A 39 -6.58 -14.08 15.10
C LEU A 39 -6.93 -15.49 14.61
N GLU A 40 -8.22 -15.85 14.64
CA GLU A 40 -8.70 -17.14 14.11
C GLU A 40 -8.59 -17.20 12.59
N LYS A 41 -8.83 -16.06 11.91
CA LYS A 41 -8.92 -15.97 10.45
C LYS A 41 -8.14 -14.78 9.89
N PRO A 42 -6.80 -14.78 10.01
CA PRO A 42 -5.97 -13.63 9.66
C PRO A 42 -6.07 -13.25 8.17
N LEU A 43 -6.29 -14.20 7.25
CA LEU A 43 -6.49 -13.90 5.83
C LEU A 43 -7.81 -13.15 5.55
N GLU A 44 -8.91 -13.52 6.23
CA GLU A 44 -10.19 -12.81 6.09
C GLU A 44 -10.09 -11.38 6.65
N GLU A 45 -9.37 -11.20 7.76
CA GLU A 45 -9.11 -9.87 8.32
C GLU A 45 -8.21 -9.02 7.41
N LEU A 46 -7.20 -9.63 6.79
CA LEU A 46 -6.33 -8.94 5.83
C LEU A 46 -7.13 -8.44 4.61
N GLU A 47 -8.08 -9.23 4.10
CA GLU A 47 -8.96 -8.80 3.01
C GLU A 47 -9.83 -7.60 3.42
N LYS A 48 -10.38 -7.61 4.65
CA LYS A 48 -11.18 -6.49 5.17
C LYS A 48 -10.35 -5.23 5.30
N LEU A 49 -9.13 -5.34 5.84
CA LEU A 49 -8.21 -4.22 5.96
C LEU A 49 -7.82 -3.65 4.61
N ALA A 50 -7.55 -4.47 3.60
CA ALA A 50 -7.27 -4.00 2.23
C ALA A 50 -8.43 -3.16 1.66
N LYS A 51 -9.68 -3.61 1.83
CA LYS A 51 -10.87 -2.84 1.44
C LYS A 51 -10.99 -1.52 2.21
N LEU A 52 -10.69 -1.56 3.50
CA LEU A 52 -10.75 -0.38 4.37
C LEU A 52 -9.67 0.64 4.00
N ILE A 53 -8.45 0.19 3.67
CA ILE A 53 -7.37 1.04 3.15
C ILE A 53 -7.82 1.74 1.86
N LYS A 54 -8.44 1.02 0.91
CA LYS A 54 -8.97 1.68 -0.31
C LYS A 54 -9.93 2.82 0.03
N ALA A 55 -10.87 2.60 0.95
CA ALA A 55 -11.83 3.62 1.36
C ALA A 55 -11.13 4.83 2.02
N HIS A 56 -10.17 4.58 2.92
CA HIS A 56 -9.39 5.64 3.56
C HIS A 56 -8.55 6.41 2.55
N VAL A 57 -7.83 5.74 1.65
CA VAL A 57 -7.01 6.36 0.60
C VAL A 57 -7.85 7.26 -0.30
N THR A 58 -9.06 6.83 -0.69
CA THR A 58 -9.99 7.68 -1.46
C THR A 58 -10.38 8.93 -0.67
N LYS A 59 -10.72 8.77 0.61
CA LYS A 59 -11.12 9.89 1.46
C LYS A 59 -9.97 10.88 1.65
N VAL A 60 -8.76 10.38 1.93
CA VAL A 60 -7.53 11.20 2.00
C VAL A 60 -7.31 11.91 0.67
N GLY A 61 -7.42 11.20 -0.45
CA GLY A 61 -7.31 11.81 -1.77
C GLY A 61 -8.31 12.97 -1.97
N ILE A 62 -9.57 12.81 -1.59
CA ILE A 62 -10.57 13.88 -1.72
C ILE A 62 -10.25 15.06 -0.80
N VAL A 63 -9.86 14.82 0.45
CA VAL A 63 -9.58 15.86 1.44
C VAL A 63 -8.32 16.66 1.09
N PHE A 64 -7.30 16.02 0.52
CA PHE A 64 -6.06 16.67 0.09
C PHE A 64 -6.14 17.29 -1.31
N LYS A 65 -7.34 17.42 -1.88
CA LYS A 65 -7.53 18.36 -3.00
C LYS A 65 -7.26 19.78 -2.49
N PRO A 66 -6.55 20.65 -3.25
CA PRO A 66 -6.20 21.99 -2.79
C PRO A 66 -7.39 22.81 -2.28
N GLU A 67 -8.56 22.69 -2.92
CA GLU A 67 -9.80 23.37 -2.52
C GLU A 67 -10.33 22.93 -1.14
N ASN A 68 -10.08 21.67 -0.77
CA ASN A 68 -10.61 21.00 0.43
C ASN A 68 -9.62 21.01 1.60
N LEU A 69 -8.33 21.18 1.34
CA LEU A 69 -7.24 21.09 2.33
C LEU A 69 -7.26 22.24 3.36
N ARG A 70 -8.18 23.19 3.24
CA ARG A 70 -8.44 24.26 4.22
C ARG A 70 -8.87 23.74 5.59
N SER A 71 -9.38 22.50 5.68
CA SER A 71 -9.75 21.87 6.95
C SER A 71 -8.65 20.93 7.44
N VAL A 72 -7.71 21.46 8.23
CA VAL A 72 -6.62 20.69 8.83
C VAL A 72 -7.13 19.56 9.73
N ASP A 73 -8.22 19.76 10.47
CA ASP A 73 -8.84 18.72 11.31
C ASP A 73 -9.34 17.52 10.48
N ALA A 74 -9.97 17.79 9.33
CA ALA A 74 -10.42 16.73 8.43
C ALA A 74 -9.23 15.97 7.83
N ALA A 75 -8.21 16.69 7.36
CA ALA A 75 -6.99 16.10 6.82
C ALA A 75 -6.30 15.19 7.86
N TYR A 76 -6.09 15.70 9.06
CA TYR A 76 -5.50 14.97 10.18
C TYR A 76 -6.25 13.66 10.47
N LYS A 77 -7.55 13.73 10.72
CA LYS A 77 -8.36 12.54 11.03
C LYS A 77 -8.33 11.50 9.91
N THR A 78 -8.32 11.93 8.65
CA THR A 78 -8.27 10.98 7.53
C THR A 78 -6.93 10.28 7.40
N VAL A 79 -5.82 10.98 7.64
CA VAL A 79 -4.48 10.39 7.65
C VAL A 79 -4.30 9.48 8.87
N GLU A 80 -4.79 9.91 10.04
CA GLU A 80 -4.75 9.11 11.28
C GLU A 80 -5.44 7.75 11.07
N GLN A 81 -6.68 7.77 10.59
CA GLN A 81 -7.45 6.56 10.28
C GLN A 81 -6.76 5.64 9.27
N LEU A 82 -6.16 6.22 8.22
CA LEU A 82 -5.38 5.45 7.25
C LEU A 82 -4.16 4.81 7.92
N SER A 83 -3.41 5.57 8.71
CA SER A 83 -2.18 5.12 9.37
C SER A 83 -2.45 3.99 10.37
N GLU A 84 -3.51 4.10 11.17
CA GLU A 84 -3.94 3.04 12.10
C GLU A 84 -4.29 1.77 11.33
N THR A 85 -5.03 1.89 10.22
CA THR A 85 -5.41 0.73 9.40
C THR A 85 -4.19 0.05 8.78
N VAL A 86 -3.21 0.81 8.28
CA VAL A 86 -1.95 0.26 7.74
C VAL A 86 -1.13 -0.44 8.84
N VAL A 87 -1.07 0.12 10.04
CA VAL A 87 -0.42 -0.54 11.19
C VAL A 87 -1.12 -1.85 11.54
N LEU A 88 -2.45 -1.88 11.56
CA LEU A 88 -3.22 -3.11 11.76
C LEU A 88 -2.94 -4.15 10.66
N THR A 89 -2.75 -3.72 9.40
CA THR A 89 -2.35 -4.64 8.33
C THR A 89 -1.02 -5.31 8.64
N VAL A 90 -0.02 -4.56 9.13
CA VAL A 90 1.29 -5.12 9.52
C VAL A 90 1.13 -6.16 10.62
N THR A 91 0.31 -5.90 11.64
CA THR A 91 0.11 -6.84 12.75
C THR A 91 -0.66 -8.10 12.35
N VAL A 92 -1.61 -8.00 11.42
CA VAL A 92 -2.32 -9.17 10.87
C VAL A 92 -1.38 -10.02 10.02
N VAL A 93 -0.59 -9.38 9.15
CA VAL A 93 0.35 -10.08 8.26
C VAL A 93 1.41 -10.82 9.05
N ALA A 94 1.90 -10.22 10.14
CA ALA A 94 2.90 -10.85 11.00
C ALA A 94 2.37 -12.06 11.80
N GLN A 95 1.07 -12.33 11.79
CA GLN A 95 0.45 -13.54 12.38
C GLN A 95 0.32 -14.68 11.36
N LEU A 96 0.59 -14.44 10.08
CA LEU A 96 0.54 -15.47 9.05
C LEU A 96 1.71 -16.44 9.21
N SER A 97 1.41 -17.74 9.25
CA SER A 97 2.43 -18.79 9.35
C SER A 97 2.70 -19.38 7.96
N PRO A 98 3.93 -19.29 7.43
CA PRO A 98 4.28 -19.90 6.15
C PRO A 98 4.09 -21.43 6.14
N VAL A 99 4.23 -22.07 7.31
CA VAL A 99 3.95 -23.51 7.51
C VAL A 99 2.47 -23.83 7.30
N GLU A 100 1.57 -22.94 7.74
CA GLU A 100 0.12 -23.15 7.65
C GLU A 100 -0.43 -22.82 6.25
N ILE A 101 0.12 -21.78 5.59
CA ILE A 101 -0.46 -21.24 4.34
C ILE A 101 0.37 -21.49 3.08
N SER A 102 1.54 -22.13 3.18
CA SER A 102 2.59 -22.27 2.15
C SER A 102 3.57 -21.09 2.08
N ASP A 103 4.86 -21.40 2.05
CA ASP A 103 5.96 -20.44 1.90
C ASP A 103 5.82 -19.52 0.69
N ILE A 104 5.44 -20.09 -0.47
CA ILE A 104 5.30 -19.32 -1.72
C ILE A 104 4.13 -18.34 -1.60
N TYR A 105 3.01 -18.80 -1.05
CA TYR A 105 1.82 -17.96 -0.88
C TYR A 105 2.03 -16.87 0.17
N HIS A 106 2.69 -17.22 1.27
CA HIS A 106 3.11 -16.27 2.30
C HIS A 106 4.08 -15.22 1.74
N SER A 107 5.09 -15.63 0.98
CA SER A 107 6.05 -14.73 0.34
C SER A 107 5.38 -13.75 -0.63
N GLU A 108 4.39 -14.23 -1.40
CA GLU A 108 3.61 -13.37 -2.30
C GLU A 108 2.82 -12.31 -1.54
N ILE A 109 2.13 -12.70 -0.45
CA ILE A 109 1.40 -11.77 0.42
C ILE A 109 2.35 -10.73 1.00
N LEU A 110 3.50 -11.15 1.53
CA LEU A 110 4.52 -10.24 2.06
C LEU A 110 5.03 -9.27 0.99
N GLY A 111 5.23 -9.76 -0.24
CA GLY A 111 5.61 -8.93 -1.38
C GLY A 111 4.61 -7.80 -1.64
N LEU A 112 3.32 -8.15 -1.74
CA LEU A 112 2.24 -7.16 -1.94
C LEU A 112 2.14 -6.16 -0.79
N VAL A 113 2.25 -6.61 0.46
CA VAL A 113 2.20 -5.73 1.64
C VAL A 113 3.42 -4.80 1.68
N LYS A 114 4.61 -5.28 1.28
CA LYS A 114 5.80 -4.42 1.16
C LYS A 114 5.65 -3.37 0.07
N SER A 115 5.04 -3.72 -1.06
CA SER A 115 4.71 -2.76 -2.13
C SER A 115 3.70 -1.72 -1.64
N LEU A 116 2.65 -2.15 -0.93
CA LEU A 116 1.68 -1.25 -0.29
C LEU A 116 2.35 -0.27 0.66
N LEU A 117 3.22 -0.74 1.56
CA LEU A 117 3.98 0.10 2.50
C LEU A 117 4.93 1.06 1.78
N SER A 118 5.59 0.61 0.71
CA SER A 118 6.46 1.46 -0.11
C SER A 118 5.68 2.60 -0.77
N THR A 119 4.53 2.31 -1.36
CA THR A 119 3.67 3.33 -1.97
C THR A 119 3.04 4.24 -0.91
N THR A 120 2.73 3.70 0.28
CA THR A 120 2.23 4.49 1.41
C THR A 120 3.24 5.53 1.89
N ASP A 121 4.52 5.15 1.94
CA ASP A 121 5.63 6.07 2.24
C ASP A 121 5.68 7.23 1.23
N THR A 122 5.73 6.91 -0.07
CA THR A 122 5.71 7.92 -1.15
C THR A 122 4.46 8.80 -1.07
N PHE A 123 3.29 8.20 -0.80
CA PHE A 123 2.05 8.95 -0.65
C PHE A 123 2.12 9.94 0.52
N ALA A 124 2.62 9.53 1.68
CA ALA A 124 2.77 10.42 2.83
C ALA A 124 3.73 11.60 2.56
N GLU A 125 4.82 11.37 1.81
CA GLU A 125 5.73 12.42 1.36
C GLU A 125 5.02 13.41 0.40
N GLU A 126 4.27 12.90 -0.58
CA GLU A 126 3.47 13.73 -1.50
C GLU A 126 2.43 14.58 -0.76
N LEU A 127 1.73 14.00 0.22
CA LEU A 127 0.75 14.73 1.04
C LEU A 127 1.42 15.82 1.89
N SER A 128 2.64 15.59 2.37
CA SER A 128 3.40 16.57 3.16
C SER A 128 3.73 17.81 2.32
N LEU A 129 4.17 17.60 1.07
CA LEU A 129 4.44 18.69 0.12
C LEU A 129 3.18 19.54 -0.14
N LEU A 130 2.00 18.90 -0.27
CA LEU A 130 0.75 19.63 -0.47
C LEU A 130 0.36 20.51 0.74
N VAL A 131 0.68 20.06 1.96
CA VAL A 131 0.43 20.83 3.18
C VAL A 131 1.39 22.03 3.27
N GLU A 132 2.68 21.82 2.99
CA GLU A 132 3.68 22.89 2.98
C GLU A 132 3.35 23.97 1.92
N GLU A 133 2.87 23.55 0.75
CA GLU A 133 2.46 24.46 -0.31
C GLU A 133 1.25 25.30 0.04
N GLN A 134 0.27 24.75 0.76
CA GLN A 134 -0.88 25.52 1.25
C GLN A 134 -0.46 26.65 2.20
N GLU A 135 0.62 26.48 2.97
CA GLU A 135 1.14 27.51 3.88
C GLU A 135 1.98 28.55 3.14
N SER A 136 2.67 28.17 2.07
CA SER A 136 3.34 29.12 1.19
C SER A 136 2.30 29.83 0.33
N THR A 137 2.20 31.16 0.38
CA THR A 137 1.24 31.98 -0.40
C THR A 137 1.41 31.92 -1.93
N SER A 138 2.04 30.88 -2.45
CA SER A 138 2.28 30.59 -3.85
C SER A 138 0.96 30.21 -4.52
N THR A 139 0.34 31.15 -5.22
CA THR A 139 -0.93 30.98 -5.95
C THR A 139 -0.87 30.00 -7.14
N GLU A 140 0.26 29.33 -7.36
CA GLU A 140 0.40 28.32 -8.40
C GLU A 140 0.42 26.93 -7.74
N THR A 141 -0.76 26.40 -7.43
CA THR A 141 -0.92 24.94 -7.32
C THR A 141 -0.61 24.35 -8.68
N SER A 142 0.61 23.86 -8.87
CA SER A 142 0.98 23.22 -10.13
C SER A 142 0.13 21.96 -10.34
N ASP A 143 -0.66 21.91 -11.41
CA ASP A 143 -1.48 20.74 -11.79
C ASP A 143 -0.68 19.42 -11.73
N SER A 144 0.62 19.47 -11.98
CA SER A 144 1.55 18.33 -11.93
C SER A 144 1.62 17.61 -10.58
N LYS A 145 1.41 18.28 -9.44
CA LYS A 145 1.45 17.67 -8.10
C LYS A 145 0.10 17.08 -7.68
N ILE A 146 -0.99 17.67 -8.18
CA ILE A 146 -2.35 17.12 -8.04
C ILE A 146 -2.40 15.76 -8.74
N ASP A 147 -1.77 15.65 -9.90
CA ASP A 147 -1.64 14.40 -10.65
C ASP A 147 -0.79 13.37 -9.90
N GLN A 148 0.33 13.75 -9.28
CA GLN A 148 1.18 12.83 -8.51
C GLN A 148 0.42 12.15 -7.35
N ARG A 149 -0.32 12.92 -6.53
CA ARG A 149 -1.16 12.37 -5.47
C ARG A 149 -2.16 11.34 -6.01
N LEU A 150 -2.77 11.62 -7.16
CA LEU A 150 -3.73 10.71 -7.78
C LEU A 150 -3.07 9.43 -8.32
N VAL A 151 -1.82 9.51 -8.76
CA VAL A 151 -1.01 8.33 -9.13
C VAL A 151 -0.81 7.43 -7.91
N SER A 152 -0.41 7.97 -6.76
CA SER A 152 -0.23 7.18 -5.53
C SER A 152 -1.54 6.60 -5.01
N VAL A 153 -2.66 7.33 -5.11
CA VAL A 153 -4.00 6.79 -4.81
C VAL A 153 -4.31 5.58 -5.70
N GLY A 154 -4.07 5.69 -7.01
CA GLY A 154 -4.30 4.61 -7.97
C GLY A 154 -3.42 3.37 -7.69
N ARG A 155 -2.14 3.58 -7.38
CA ARG A 155 -1.22 2.49 -7.02
C ARG A 155 -1.60 1.78 -5.72
N LEU A 156 -1.99 2.54 -4.70
CA LEU A 156 -2.48 1.95 -3.44
C LEU A 156 -3.75 1.12 -3.66
N TRP A 157 -4.64 1.59 -4.54
CA TRP A 157 -5.82 0.84 -4.96
C TRP A 157 -5.44 -0.48 -5.64
N GLU A 158 -4.51 -0.43 -6.60
CA GLU A 158 -4.03 -1.60 -7.33
C GLU A 158 -3.42 -2.64 -6.37
N HIS A 159 -2.52 -2.23 -5.47
CA HIS A 159 -1.96 -3.14 -4.45
C HIS A 159 -3.04 -3.77 -3.55
N CYS A 160 -4.06 -2.99 -3.16
CA CYS A 160 -5.16 -3.53 -2.37
C CYS A 160 -6.01 -4.52 -3.18
N ASP A 161 -6.29 -4.25 -4.45
CA ASP A 161 -7.07 -5.13 -5.32
C ASP A 161 -6.31 -6.43 -5.61
N GLU A 162 -5.00 -6.35 -5.89
CA GLU A 162 -4.13 -7.51 -6.04
C GLU A 162 -4.10 -8.36 -4.75
N LEU A 163 -4.01 -7.72 -3.59
CA LEU A 163 -4.02 -8.42 -2.30
C LEU A 163 -5.37 -9.11 -2.04
N ILE A 164 -6.48 -8.42 -2.32
CA ILE A 164 -7.83 -8.99 -2.20
C ILE A 164 -8.01 -10.18 -3.16
N ASP A 165 -7.57 -10.05 -4.41
CA ASP A 165 -7.66 -11.12 -5.41
C ASP A 165 -6.80 -12.33 -5.02
N LEU A 166 -5.57 -12.08 -4.55
CA LEU A 166 -4.68 -13.13 -4.06
C LEU A 166 -5.31 -13.88 -2.88
N ILE A 167 -5.92 -13.18 -1.93
CA ILE A 167 -6.59 -13.80 -0.77
C ILE A 167 -7.80 -14.64 -1.21
N LYS A 168 -8.61 -14.12 -2.13
CA LYS A 168 -9.82 -14.81 -2.62
C LYS A 168 -9.51 -16.05 -3.44
N THR A 169 -8.52 -15.96 -4.33
CA THR A 169 -8.13 -17.06 -5.21
C THR A 169 -7.21 -18.06 -4.51
N GLY A 170 -6.54 -17.62 -3.44
CA GLY A 170 -5.70 -18.41 -2.56
C GLY A 170 -4.47 -18.99 -3.26
N LYS A 171 -3.84 -19.97 -2.60
CA LYS A 171 -2.63 -20.63 -3.10
C LYS A 171 -2.80 -21.29 -4.48
N LEU A 172 -3.99 -21.80 -4.80
CA LEU A 172 -4.26 -22.42 -6.10
C LEU A 172 -4.36 -21.36 -7.21
N GLY A 173 -5.00 -20.22 -6.91
CA GLY A 173 -5.03 -19.06 -7.80
C GLY A 173 -3.62 -18.56 -8.12
N LEU A 174 -2.79 -18.40 -7.08
CA LEU A 174 -1.39 -18.01 -7.25
C LEU A 174 -0.63 -19.00 -8.14
N LEU A 175 -0.78 -20.31 -7.89
CA LEU A 175 -0.12 -21.33 -8.71
C LEU A 175 -0.56 -21.25 -10.18
N ASN A 176 -1.85 -21.11 -10.43
CA ASN A 176 -2.39 -20.96 -11.78
C ASN A 176 -1.85 -19.69 -12.47
N ARG A 177 -1.76 -18.57 -11.74
CA ARG A 177 -1.17 -17.32 -12.24
C ARG A 177 0.29 -17.53 -12.64
N ARG A 178 1.09 -18.19 -11.79
CA ARG A 178 2.50 -18.48 -12.07
C ARG A 178 2.68 -19.39 -13.28
N ILE A 179 1.86 -20.45 -13.40
CA ILE A 179 1.89 -21.34 -14.57
C ILE A 179 1.59 -20.57 -15.85
N LYS A 180 0.53 -19.74 -15.85
CA LYS A 180 0.19 -18.91 -17.01
C LYS A 180 1.30 -17.93 -17.38
N GLN A 181 1.91 -17.27 -16.40
CA GLN A 181 3.04 -16.37 -16.63
C GLN A 181 4.24 -17.11 -17.23
N SER A 182 4.53 -18.33 -16.77
CA SER A 182 5.60 -19.15 -17.34
C SER A 182 5.30 -19.59 -18.77
N ILE A 183 4.05 -19.94 -19.09
CA ILE A 183 3.65 -20.28 -20.46
C ILE A 183 3.84 -19.06 -21.38
N LEU A 184 3.31 -17.90 -20.98
CA LEU A 184 3.44 -16.66 -21.78
C LEU A 184 4.91 -16.31 -22.03
N LEU A 185 5.78 -16.42 -21.01
CA LEU A 185 7.20 -16.14 -21.17
C LEU A 185 7.90 -17.11 -22.15
N ILE A 186 7.47 -18.38 -22.18
CA ILE A 186 7.99 -19.37 -23.13
C ILE A 186 7.50 -19.02 -24.55
N ASP A 187 6.23 -18.68 -24.71
CA ASP A 187 5.65 -18.32 -26.00
C ASP A 187 6.34 -17.05 -26.56
N ASP A 188 6.50 -16.00 -25.75
CA ASP A 188 7.22 -14.77 -26.13
C ASP A 188 8.65 -15.10 -26.58
N GLY A 189 9.37 -15.95 -25.84
CA GLY A 189 10.73 -16.36 -26.20
C GLY A 189 10.81 -17.22 -27.46
N LEU A 190 9.79 -18.02 -27.76
CA LEU A 190 9.71 -18.79 -29.00
C LEU A 190 9.42 -17.89 -30.20
N ASP A 191 8.55 -16.90 -30.03
CA ASP A 191 8.25 -15.91 -31.06
C ASP A 191 9.48 -15.06 -31.37
N GLU A 192 10.16 -14.53 -30.35
CA GLU A 192 11.44 -13.81 -30.51
C GLU A 192 12.50 -14.68 -31.21
N PHE A 193 12.60 -15.96 -30.85
CA PHE A 193 13.52 -16.89 -31.52
C PHE A 193 13.14 -17.14 -32.99
N ALA A 194 11.85 -17.26 -33.29
CA ALA A 194 11.36 -17.46 -34.65
C ALA A 194 11.58 -16.23 -35.53
N GLU A 195 11.45 -15.03 -34.97
CA GLU A 195 11.79 -13.77 -35.62
C GLU A 195 13.29 -13.68 -35.90
N TRP A 196 14.14 -13.94 -34.89
CA TRP A 196 15.60 -13.97 -35.07
C TRP A 196 16.03 -15.00 -36.11
N ALA A 197 15.42 -16.19 -36.15
CA ALA A 197 15.76 -17.21 -37.14
C ALA A 197 15.44 -16.80 -38.59
N GLN A 198 14.52 -15.84 -38.80
CA GLN A 198 14.15 -15.30 -40.12
C GLN A 198 15.05 -14.13 -40.56
N ASP A 199 15.63 -13.39 -39.61
CA ASP A 199 16.56 -12.27 -39.83
C ASP A 199 17.67 -12.25 -38.74
N PRO A 200 18.72 -13.08 -38.89
CA PRO A 200 19.67 -13.41 -37.81
C PRO A 200 20.77 -12.37 -37.52
#